data_AF-A0A556U2R0-F1
#
_entry.id   AF-A0A556U2R0-F1
#
_cell.length_a   1.000
_cell.length_b   1.000
_cell.length_c   1.000
_cell.angle_alpha   90.00
_cell.angle_beta   90.00
_cell.angle_gamma   90.00
#
_symmetry.space_group_name_H-M   'P 1'
#
loop_
_entity.id
_entity.type
_entity.pdbx_description
1 polymer ?
#
loop_
_entity_poly.entity_id
_entity_poly.type
_entity_poly.pdbx_seq_one_letter_code
_entity_poly.pdbx_strand_id
1 'polypeptide(L)'
;MQVLRDAGDSGASGGGGKWDPKGRKGGTKGPSNVFKIVKMIMERNFQPVIIFSFSKKECEAYALQVSKLDFNTDEEKKLVEEVFSNAIDCLGIGIHHGGLLPILKETIEILFSEGLLKALFATETFAMGINMPARTVLFTSARKFDGKDFRWVHTHTHTRHMHTYTENR
;
A
#
# COMPACT_ATOMS: atom_id res chain seq x y z
N MET A 1 -12.29 64.78 20.49
CA MET A 1 -13.16 63.82 19.80
C MET A 1 -13.63 62.79 20.83
N GLN A 2 -14.95 62.58 20.90
CA GLN A 2 -15.79 61.90 21.90
C GLN A 2 -15.19 60.63 22.56
N VAL A 3 -15.06 60.55 23.89
CA VAL A 3 -15.99 60.13 24.99
C VAL A 3 -16.41 58.66 25.06
N LEU A 4 -16.17 58.10 26.25
CA LEU A 4 -16.57 56.80 26.83
C LEU A 4 -17.98 56.86 27.45
N ARG A 5 -18.58 55.67 27.69
CA ARG A 5 -19.80 55.33 28.50
C ARG A 5 -21.15 55.67 27.85
N ASP A 6 -22.27 54.98 28.04
CA ASP A 6 -22.75 53.95 28.97
C ASP A 6 -24.10 53.37 28.43
N ALA A 7 -24.59 52.28 29.03
CA ALA A 7 -26.01 51.84 29.17
C ALA A 7 -26.88 51.66 27.88
N GLY A 8 -27.72 50.65 27.69
CA GLY A 8 -28.55 49.87 28.61
C GLY A 8 -30.02 50.05 28.21
N ASP A 9 -30.75 48.93 28.08
CA ASP A 9 -32.24 48.80 28.02
C ASP A 9 -32.93 49.04 26.65
N SER A 10 -34.00 48.38 26.19
CA SER A 10 -34.89 47.30 26.65
C SER A 10 -35.67 46.78 25.42
N GLY A 11 -36.15 45.53 25.44
CA GLY A 11 -37.07 45.02 24.41
C GLY A 11 -37.35 43.53 24.51
N ALA A 12 -38.13 43.13 25.52
CA ALA A 12 -38.57 41.75 25.75
C ALA A 12 -39.58 41.27 24.69
N SER A 13 -39.51 39.98 24.32
CA SER A 13 -40.59 38.98 24.49
C SER A 13 -40.64 37.93 23.36
N GLY A 14 -40.78 36.66 23.77
CA GLY A 14 -41.55 35.67 23.02
C GLY A 14 -40.79 34.47 22.44
N GLY A 15 -41.09 33.29 22.98
CA GLY A 15 -41.17 32.07 22.16
C GLY A 15 -40.12 31.01 22.44
N GLY A 16 -40.37 30.19 23.46
CA GLY A 16 -39.65 28.95 23.69
C GLY A 16 -39.80 27.97 22.52
N GLY A 17 -38.67 27.39 22.11
CA GLY A 17 -38.61 26.24 21.21
C GLY A 17 -37.42 25.39 21.61
N LYS A 18 -37.66 24.33 22.38
CA LYS A 18 -36.69 23.28 22.69
C LYS A 18 -36.24 22.65 21.37
N TRP A 19 -35.02 22.90 20.94
CA TRP A 19 -34.42 22.19 19.82
C TRP A 19 -33.90 20.85 20.32
N ASP A 20 -34.72 19.80 20.22
CA ASP A 20 -34.29 18.42 20.46
C ASP A 20 -33.36 17.98 19.32
N PRO A 21 -32.07 17.68 19.56
CA PRO A 21 -31.22 17.06 18.56
C PRO A 21 -31.49 15.55 18.57
N LYS A 22 -32.71 15.15 18.22
CA LYS A 22 -32.98 13.75 17.87
C LYS A 22 -32.56 13.55 16.42
N GLY A 23 -31.25 13.66 16.20
CA GLY A 23 -30.58 13.20 15.00
C GLY A 23 -31.06 11.79 14.72
N ARG A 24 -31.74 11.65 13.58
CA ARG A 24 -32.37 10.43 13.11
C ARG A 24 -31.28 9.37 12.97
N LYS A 25 -31.06 8.59 14.02
CA LYS A 25 -30.30 7.32 14.02
C LYS A 25 -31.08 6.32 13.16
N GLY A 26 -31.10 6.56 11.86
CA GLY A 26 -31.47 5.58 10.85
C GLY A 26 -30.28 4.65 10.67
N GLY A 27 -30.08 3.74 11.63
CA GLY A 27 -29.17 2.62 11.43
C GLY A 27 -29.74 1.77 10.31
N THR A 28 -29.20 1.88 9.11
CA THR A 28 -29.41 0.90 8.04
C THR A 28 -28.68 -0.38 8.44
N LYS A 29 -29.32 -1.17 9.32
CA LYS A 29 -28.90 -2.53 9.65
C LYS A 29 -29.21 -3.45 8.46
N GLY A 30 -28.54 -3.25 7.34
CA GLY A 30 -28.67 -4.06 6.15
C GLY A 30 -27.46 -3.91 5.23
N PRO A 31 -27.20 -4.90 4.35
CA PRO A 31 -26.12 -4.80 3.38
C PRO A 31 -26.31 -3.56 2.49
N SER A 32 -25.20 -2.86 2.21
CA SER A 32 -25.20 -1.67 1.36
C SER A 32 -25.78 -1.96 -0.02
N ASN A 33 -26.27 -0.93 -0.72
CA ASN A 33 -26.77 -1.08 -2.10
C ASN A 33 -25.68 -1.67 -3.01
N VAL A 34 -24.42 -1.30 -2.80
CA VAL A 34 -23.26 -1.85 -3.52
C VAL A 34 -23.18 -3.37 -3.33
N PHE A 35 -23.28 -3.87 -2.11
CA PHE A 35 -23.27 -5.31 -1.84
C PHE A 35 -24.37 -6.07 -2.61
N LYS A 36 -25.60 -5.55 -2.60
CA LYS A 36 -26.74 -6.18 -3.30
C LYS A 36 -26.52 -6.20 -4.82
N ILE A 37 -25.99 -5.11 -5.38
CA ILE A 37 -25.69 -5.01 -6.82
C ILE A 37 -24.60 -6.00 -7.19
N VAL A 38 -23.50 -6.06 -6.44
CA VAL A 38 -22.40 -7.00 -6.71
C VAL A 38 -22.88 -8.45 -6.62
N LYS A 39 -23.68 -8.79 -5.60
CA LYS A 39 -24.27 -10.12 -5.48
C LYS A 39 -25.07 -10.50 -6.73
N MET A 40 -25.93 -9.60 -7.23
CA MET A 40 -26.71 -9.82 -8.45
C MET A 40 -25.83 -9.99 -9.70
N ILE A 41 -24.78 -9.16 -9.84
CA ILE A 41 -23.83 -9.27 -10.96
C ILE A 41 -23.20 -10.67 -11.01
N MET A 42 -22.80 -11.19 -9.85
CA MET A 42 -22.16 -12.50 -9.75
C MET A 42 -23.16 -13.64 -10.00
N GLU A 43 -24.35 -13.60 -9.39
CA GLU A 43 -25.41 -14.61 -9.58
C GLU A 43 -25.94 -14.68 -11.02
N ARG A 44 -25.79 -13.59 -11.79
CA ARG A 44 -26.25 -13.50 -13.18
C ARG A 44 -25.13 -13.60 -14.21
N ASN A 45 -23.91 -13.92 -13.79
CA ASN A 45 -22.73 -14.02 -14.66
C ASN A 45 -22.49 -12.74 -15.50
N PHE A 46 -22.67 -11.57 -14.90
CA PHE A 46 -22.32 -10.27 -15.50
C PHE A 46 -20.90 -9.80 -15.12
N GLN A 47 -20.08 -10.70 -14.59
CA GLN A 47 -18.66 -10.49 -14.35
C GLN A 47 -17.87 -10.55 -15.67
N PRO A 48 -16.70 -9.88 -15.79
CA PRO A 48 -16.02 -9.05 -14.78
C PRO A 48 -16.66 -7.66 -14.58
N VAL A 49 -16.55 -7.09 -13.37
CA VAL A 49 -17.09 -5.75 -13.03
C VAL A 49 -16.00 -4.86 -12.40
N ILE A 50 -15.97 -3.58 -12.78
CA ILE A 50 -15.15 -2.55 -12.13
C ILE A 50 -16.07 -1.65 -11.31
N ILE A 51 -15.77 -1.47 -10.02
CA ILE A 51 -16.53 -0.62 -9.10
C ILE A 51 -15.69 0.63 -8.81
N PHE A 52 -16.10 1.77 -9.36
CA PHE A 52 -15.46 3.05 -9.06
C PHE A 52 -16.01 3.66 -7.76
N SER A 53 -15.12 4.15 -6.91
CA SER A 53 -15.46 4.96 -5.74
C SER A 53 -14.54 6.18 -5.66
N PHE A 54 -15.10 7.35 -5.40
CA PHE A 54 -14.35 8.61 -5.27
C PHE A 54 -13.73 8.81 -3.89
N SER A 55 -14.04 7.94 -2.92
CA SER A 55 -13.53 8.01 -1.55
C SER A 55 -12.73 6.75 -1.24
N LYS A 56 -11.44 6.89 -0.91
CA LYS A 56 -10.57 5.77 -0.53
C LYS A 56 -11.20 4.94 0.61
N LYS A 57 -11.70 5.62 1.63
CA LYS A 57 -12.35 5.00 2.80
C LYS A 57 -13.60 4.20 2.42
N GLU A 58 -14.41 4.72 1.51
CA GLU A 58 -15.62 4.01 1.07
C GLU A 58 -15.27 2.82 0.16
N CYS A 59 -14.27 2.96 -0.72
CA CYS A 59 -13.76 1.89 -1.56
C CYS A 59 -13.34 0.68 -0.72
N GLU A 60 -12.51 0.91 0.31
CA GLU A 60 -12.07 -0.13 1.24
C GLU A 60 -13.26 -0.75 2.01
N ALA A 61 -14.21 0.09 2.47
CA ALA A 61 -15.39 -0.38 3.19
C ALA A 61 -16.32 -1.25 2.33
N TYR A 62 -16.49 -0.92 1.04
CA TYR A 62 -17.27 -1.74 0.11
C TYR A 62 -16.55 -3.06 -0.20
N ALA A 63 -15.24 -3.04 -0.44
CA ALA A 63 -14.45 -4.24 -0.68
C ALA A 63 -14.56 -5.24 0.49
N LEU A 64 -14.43 -4.76 1.74
CA LEU A 64 -14.57 -5.58 2.95
C LEU A 64 -15.99 -6.15 3.16
N GLN A 65 -17.03 -5.47 2.69
CA GLN A 65 -18.40 -6.00 2.74
C GLN A 65 -18.58 -7.12 1.72
N VAL A 66 -18.03 -6.93 0.52
CA VAL A 66 -18.16 -7.82 -0.63
C VAL A 66 -17.28 -9.06 -0.47
N SER A 67 -16.14 -8.98 0.24
CA SER A 67 -15.24 -10.11 0.52
C SER A 67 -15.86 -11.23 1.37
N LYS A 68 -17.07 -11.03 1.91
CA LYS A 68 -17.86 -12.06 2.59
C LYS A 68 -18.54 -13.03 1.62
N LEU A 69 -18.60 -12.66 0.35
CA LEU A 69 -19.09 -13.49 -0.72
C LEU A 69 -17.88 -14.16 -1.36
N ASP A 70 -18.02 -15.45 -1.61
CA ASP A 70 -17.03 -16.23 -2.33
C ASP A 70 -17.38 -16.21 -3.82
N PHE A 71 -16.50 -15.64 -4.64
CA PHE A 71 -16.74 -15.46 -6.08
C PHE A 71 -16.05 -16.51 -6.94
N ASN A 72 -15.13 -17.26 -6.34
CA ASN A 72 -14.33 -18.25 -7.04
C ASN A 72 -14.83 -19.65 -6.68
N THR A 73 -14.87 -20.52 -7.66
CA THR A 73 -15.00 -21.97 -7.46
C THR A 73 -13.77 -22.51 -6.74
N ASP A 74 -13.87 -23.72 -6.17
CA ASP A 74 -12.74 -24.35 -5.49
C ASP A 74 -11.60 -24.66 -6.46
N GLU A 75 -11.90 -24.93 -7.73
CA GLU A 75 -10.92 -25.05 -8.81
C GLU A 75 -10.20 -23.73 -9.09
N GLU A 76 -10.93 -22.61 -9.20
CA GLU A 76 -10.33 -21.29 -9.41
C GLU A 76 -9.49 -20.84 -8.22
N LYS A 77 -9.90 -21.14 -6.98
CA LYS A 77 -9.08 -20.89 -5.79
C LYS A 77 -7.78 -21.66 -5.84
N LYS A 78 -7.81 -22.95 -6.19
CA LYS A 78 -6.59 -23.76 -6.35
C LYS A 78 -5.67 -23.17 -7.42
N LEU A 79 -6.22 -22.71 -8.54
CA LEU A 79 -5.42 -22.04 -9.58
C LEU A 79 -4.79 -20.74 -9.07
N VAL A 80 -5.54 -19.92 -8.32
CA VAL A 80 -5.01 -18.69 -7.73
C VAL A 80 -3.94 -18.98 -6.69
N GLU A 81 -4.16 -19.97 -5.82
CA GLU A 81 -3.19 -20.43 -4.83
C GLU A 81 -1.94 -21.01 -5.49
N GLU A 82 -2.08 -21.80 -6.55
CA GLU A 82 -0.96 -22.36 -7.30
C GLU A 82 -0.16 -21.26 -8.00
N VAL A 83 -0.82 -20.30 -8.65
CA VAL A 83 -0.14 -19.15 -9.26
C VAL A 83 0.56 -18.31 -8.20
N PHE A 84 -0.08 -18.07 -7.06
CA PHE A 84 0.51 -17.32 -5.96
C PHE A 84 1.67 -18.08 -5.33
N SER A 85 1.51 -19.36 -5.03
CA SER A 85 2.57 -20.23 -4.50
C SER A 85 3.73 -20.29 -5.48
N ASN A 86 3.50 -20.56 -6.76
CA ASN A 86 4.54 -20.56 -7.77
C ASN A 86 5.23 -19.20 -7.88
N ALA A 87 4.48 -18.09 -7.82
CA ALA A 87 5.05 -16.76 -7.80
C ALA A 87 5.93 -16.54 -6.55
N ILE A 88 5.49 -16.99 -5.37
CA ILE A 88 6.22 -16.93 -4.11
C ILE A 88 7.42 -17.90 -4.08
N ASP A 89 7.30 -19.10 -4.61
CA ASP A 89 8.34 -20.12 -4.68
C ASP A 89 9.44 -19.71 -5.66
N CYS A 90 9.08 -18.98 -6.71
CA CYS A 90 10.04 -18.28 -7.57
C CYS A 90 10.78 -17.14 -6.83
N LEU A 91 10.28 -16.65 -5.68
CA LEU A 91 10.96 -15.64 -4.88
C LEU A 91 12.20 -16.17 -4.15
N GLY A 92 12.69 -17.39 -4.40
CA GLY A 92 14.07 -17.73 -4.00
C GLY A 92 15.11 -16.69 -4.52
N ILE A 93 14.75 -15.97 -5.59
CA ILE A 93 15.50 -14.87 -6.18
C ILE A 93 14.65 -13.60 -6.18
N GLY A 94 15.12 -12.55 -5.50
CA GLY A 94 14.54 -11.22 -5.59
C GLY A 94 15.21 -10.35 -6.66
N ILE A 95 14.50 -9.34 -7.14
CA ILE A 95 15.05 -8.25 -7.95
C ILE A 95 14.74 -6.94 -7.24
N HIS A 96 15.70 -6.03 -7.10
CA HIS A 96 15.49 -4.71 -6.52
C HIS A 96 16.08 -3.62 -7.42
N HIS A 97 15.23 -2.88 -8.13
CA HIS A 97 15.64 -1.72 -8.92
C HIS A 97 14.70 -0.52 -8.75
N GLY A 98 15.16 0.67 -9.13
CA GLY A 98 14.42 1.92 -8.95
C GLY A 98 13.03 1.96 -9.59
N GLY A 99 12.81 1.15 -10.63
CA GLY A 99 11.55 1.07 -11.38
C GLY A 99 10.48 0.16 -10.78
N LEU A 100 10.77 -0.55 -9.69
CA LEU A 100 9.74 -1.33 -8.98
C LEU A 100 8.77 -0.41 -8.24
N LEU A 101 7.53 -0.88 -8.09
CA LEU A 101 6.53 -0.23 -7.24
C LEU A 101 7.03 -0.18 -5.79
N PRO A 102 6.80 0.92 -5.04
CA PRO A 102 7.24 1.04 -3.64
C PRO A 102 6.82 -0.16 -2.77
N ILE A 103 5.58 -0.64 -2.90
CA ILE A 103 5.06 -1.78 -2.15
C ILE A 103 5.84 -3.08 -2.41
N LEU A 104 6.32 -3.28 -3.65
CA LEU A 104 7.13 -4.44 -3.99
C LEU A 104 8.54 -4.32 -3.41
N LYS A 105 9.10 -3.11 -3.36
CA LYS A 105 10.40 -2.87 -2.70
C LYS A 105 10.31 -3.24 -1.21
N GLU A 106 9.32 -2.69 -0.50
CA GLU A 106 9.09 -3.01 0.92
C GLU A 106 8.93 -4.52 1.16
N THR A 107 8.18 -5.21 0.30
CA THR A 107 8.00 -6.66 0.40
C THR A 107 9.32 -7.42 0.21
N ILE A 108 10.10 -7.08 -0.83
CA ILE A 108 11.40 -7.70 -1.11
C ILE A 108 12.39 -7.45 0.03
N GLU A 109 12.37 -6.24 0.61
CA GLU A 109 13.21 -5.89 1.75
C GLU A 109 12.89 -6.77 2.96
N ILE A 110 11.61 -6.91 3.31
CA ILE A 110 11.18 -7.78 4.41
C ILE A 110 11.59 -9.24 4.14
N LEU A 111 11.32 -9.76 2.95
CA LEU A 111 11.66 -11.14 2.60
C LEU A 111 13.18 -11.41 2.62
N PHE A 112 14.00 -10.41 2.25
CA PHE A 112 15.46 -10.52 2.32
C PHE A 112 15.95 -10.51 3.77
N SER A 113 15.42 -9.62 4.62
CA SER A 113 15.80 -9.54 6.04
C SER A 113 15.41 -10.80 6.82
N GLU A 114 14.29 -11.44 6.47
CA GLU A 114 13.84 -12.71 7.06
C GLU A 114 14.62 -13.92 6.51
N GLY A 115 15.55 -13.72 5.55
CA GLY A 115 16.37 -14.78 4.96
C GLY A 115 15.60 -15.73 4.03
N LEU A 116 14.42 -15.31 3.57
CA LEU A 116 13.57 -16.07 2.65
C LEU A 116 14.10 -15.97 1.21
N LEU A 117 14.64 -14.82 0.81
CA LEU A 117 15.34 -14.66 -0.47
C LEU A 117 16.79 -15.17 -0.35
N LYS A 118 17.22 -16.10 -1.22
CA LYS A 118 18.59 -16.63 -1.22
C LYS A 118 19.54 -15.84 -2.11
N ALA A 119 19.01 -15.21 -3.15
CA ALA A 119 19.74 -14.29 -4.02
C ALA A 119 18.90 -13.03 -4.26
N LEU A 120 19.57 -11.87 -4.35
CA LEU A 120 18.93 -10.60 -4.67
C LEU A 120 19.71 -9.89 -5.76
N PHE A 121 19.08 -9.66 -6.91
CA PHE A 121 19.64 -8.88 -8.01
C PHE A 121 19.25 -7.42 -7.81
N ALA A 122 20.21 -6.59 -7.40
CA ALA A 122 19.94 -5.19 -7.07
C ALA A 122 20.74 -4.20 -7.93
N THR A 123 20.16 -3.05 -8.22
CA THR A 123 20.89 -1.89 -8.77
C THR A 123 21.62 -1.11 -7.67
N GLU A 124 22.60 -0.28 -8.04
CA GLU A 124 23.42 0.53 -7.12
C GLU A 124 22.60 1.31 -6.08
N THR A 125 21.40 1.75 -6.44
CA THR A 125 20.50 2.49 -5.54
C THR A 125 20.05 1.70 -4.31
N PHE A 126 20.09 0.37 -4.33
CA PHE A 126 19.75 -0.48 -3.18
C PHE A 126 20.68 -0.24 -1.99
N ALA A 127 21.98 -0.04 -2.24
CA ALA A 127 22.98 0.20 -1.19
C ALA A 127 22.87 1.59 -0.55
N MET A 128 22.02 2.47 -1.09
CA MET A 128 21.86 3.82 -0.58
C MET A 128 20.78 3.97 0.48
N GLY A 129 19.91 2.98 0.67
CA GLY A 129 18.69 3.16 1.47
C GLY A 129 18.48 2.18 2.62
N ILE A 130 19.27 1.11 2.75
CA ILE A 130 18.83 -0.03 3.58
C ILE A 130 20.00 -0.68 4.35
N ASN A 131 19.73 -1.08 5.60
CA ASN A 131 20.64 -1.79 6.51
C ASN A 131 20.34 -3.30 6.53
N MET A 132 20.54 -3.97 5.40
CA MET A 132 20.29 -5.41 5.28
C MET A 132 21.58 -6.16 4.95
N PRO A 133 22.24 -6.80 5.93
CA PRO A 133 23.51 -7.47 5.69
C PRO A 133 23.33 -8.72 4.82
N ALA A 134 24.14 -8.86 3.77
CA ALA A 134 24.30 -10.05 2.96
C ALA A 134 25.69 -10.70 3.21
N ARG A 135 25.73 -12.02 3.38
CA ARG A 135 27.00 -12.75 3.56
C ARG A 135 27.97 -12.65 2.40
N THR A 136 27.48 -12.37 1.19
CA THR A 136 28.28 -12.34 -0.02
C THR A 136 27.72 -11.28 -0.95
N VAL A 137 28.60 -10.46 -1.51
CA VAL A 137 28.26 -9.45 -2.51
C VAL A 137 28.99 -9.80 -3.80
N LEU A 138 28.22 -9.96 -4.88
CA LEU A 138 28.75 -10.24 -6.22
C LEU A 138 28.62 -8.99 -7.08
N PHE A 139 29.75 -8.54 -7.66
CA PHE A 139 29.76 -7.52 -8.70
C PHE A 139 29.77 -8.19 -10.06
N THR A 140 28.79 -7.88 -10.91
CA THR A 140 28.74 -8.39 -12.30
C THR A 140 29.83 -7.76 -13.18
N SER A 141 30.33 -6.58 -12.81
CA SER A 141 31.41 -5.88 -13.51
C SER A 141 32.14 -4.92 -12.56
N ALA A 142 33.45 -4.75 -12.77
CA ALA A 142 34.26 -3.75 -12.09
C ALA A 142 34.26 -2.37 -12.79
N ARG A 143 33.61 -2.28 -13.96
CA ARG A 143 33.43 -1.03 -14.73
C ARG A 143 31.94 -0.74 -14.93
N LYS A 144 31.56 0.54 -14.86
CA LYS A 144 30.20 1.02 -15.14
C LYS A 144 30.20 2.17 -16.15
N PHE A 145 29.12 2.29 -16.89
CA PHE A 145 28.87 3.39 -17.82
C PHE A 145 28.25 4.57 -17.08
N ASP A 146 28.76 5.78 -17.28
CA ASP A 146 28.27 7.00 -16.61
C ASP A 146 27.43 7.91 -17.53
N GLY A 147 27.06 7.41 -18.71
CA GLY A 147 26.39 8.19 -19.75
C GLY A 147 27.33 8.65 -20.86
N LYS A 148 28.66 8.63 -20.65
CA LYS A 148 29.66 9.01 -21.65
C LYS A 148 30.64 7.87 -21.96
N ASP A 149 31.24 7.28 -20.94
CA ASP A 149 32.25 6.23 -21.12
C ASP A 149 32.20 5.17 -20.02
N PHE A 150 32.84 4.02 -20.26
CA PHE A 150 32.99 2.97 -19.26
C PHE A 150 34.18 3.25 -18.35
N ARG A 151 33.91 3.50 -17.07
CA ARG A 151 34.94 3.77 -16.06
C ARG A 151 34.94 2.74 -14.95
N TRP A 152 36.09 2.58 -14.30
CA TRP A 152 36.21 1.76 -13.09
C TRP A 152 35.31 2.31 -11.97
N VAL A 153 34.72 1.39 -11.22
CA VAL A 153 33.97 1.75 -10.01
C VAL A 153 34.94 2.35 -9.00
N HIS A 154 34.60 3.52 -8.44
CA HIS A 154 35.45 4.15 -7.45
C HIS A 154 35.48 3.34 -6.16
N THR A 155 36.61 3.43 -5.45
CA THR A 155 36.81 2.78 -4.15
C THR A 155 35.67 3.09 -3.17
N HIS A 156 35.22 4.34 -3.07
CA HIS A 156 34.12 4.69 -2.15
C HIS A 156 32.80 3.97 -2.47
N THR A 157 32.46 3.78 -3.75
CA THR A 157 31.25 3.04 -4.17
C THR A 157 31.40 1.56 -3.84
N HIS A 158 32.59 1.01 -4.10
CA HIS A 158 32.89 -0.40 -3.84
C HIS A 158 32.87 -0.71 -2.33
N THR A 159 33.56 0.11 -1.53
CA THR A 159 33.58 0.02 -0.06
C THR A 159 32.19 0.21 0.52
N ARG A 160 31.39 1.15 0.00
CA ARG A 160 30.00 1.33 0.46
C ARG A 160 29.17 0.06 0.27
N HIS A 161 29.18 -0.53 -0.93
CA HIS A 161 28.44 -1.77 -1.16
C HIS A 161 28.92 -2.90 -0.24
N MET A 162 30.24 -3.05 -0.08
CA MET A 162 30.77 -4.07 0.83
C MET A 162 30.34 -3.82 2.28
N HIS A 163 30.58 -2.63 2.82
CA HIS A 163 30.27 -2.27 4.20
C HIS A 163 28.77 -2.32 4.53
N THR A 164 27.90 -1.84 3.63
CA THR A 164 26.44 -1.90 3.83
C THR A 164 25.93 -3.35 3.96
N TYR A 165 26.59 -4.30 3.30
CA TYR A 165 26.13 -5.69 3.26
C TYR A 165 26.91 -6.64 4.17
N THR A 166 28.19 -6.41 4.46
CA THR A 166 28.99 -7.41 5.20
C THR A 166 29.14 -7.12 6.69
N GLU A 167 28.70 -5.95 7.18
CA GLU A 167 28.81 -5.58 8.58
C GLU A 167 27.53 -5.89 9.37
N ASN A 168 27.46 -7.13 9.86
CA ASN A 168 26.81 -7.47 11.12
C ASN A 168 27.21 -8.91 11.47
N ARG A 169 28.31 -9.03 12.22
CA ARG A 169 28.62 -10.18 13.06
C ARG A 169 28.97 -9.66 14.44
#